data_AF-A0A3A9ZFK4-F1
#
_entry.id   AF-A0A3A9ZFK4-F1
#
_cell.length_a   1.000
_cell.length_b   1.000
_cell.length_c   1.000
_cell.angle_alpha   90.00
_cell.angle_beta   90.00
_cell.angle_gamma   90.00
#
_symmetry.space_group_name_H-M   'P 1'
#
loop_
_entity.id
_entity.type
_entity.pdbx_description
1 polymer ?
#
loop_
_entity_poly.entity_id
_entity_poly.type
_entity_poly.pdbx_seq_one_letter_code
_entity_poly.pdbx_strand_id
1 'polypeptide(L)' 'MSEDVRRDPREEPWEPGELWSYKEIAAHIGVQPATVRSYRKLGHLPPPDAVRDGRPYWRQETVRRWVANRPGRRRGRRT' A
#
# COMPACT_ATOMS: atom_id res chain seq x y z
N MET A 1 10.63 -16.68 -23.80
CA MET A 1 9.81 -17.32 -22.76
C MET A 1 8.94 -16.22 -22.19
N SER A 2 7.80 -16.00 -22.85
CA SER A 2 6.77 -15.05 -22.43
C SER A 2 5.99 -15.69 -21.30
N GLU A 3 5.97 -15.05 -20.15
CA GLU A 3 4.82 -15.19 -19.25
C GLU A 3 3.88 -14.03 -19.53
N ASP A 4 3.30 -14.13 -20.73
CA ASP A 4 2.00 -13.61 -21.07
C ASP A 4 0.98 -14.35 -20.17
N VAL A 5 0.85 -13.85 -18.94
CA VAL A 5 -0.25 -14.23 -18.05
C VAL A 5 -1.51 -13.67 -18.68
N ARG A 6 -2.18 -14.55 -19.42
CA ARG A 6 -3.59 -14.48 -19.77
C ARG A 6 -4.38 -14.12 -18.51
N ARG A 7 -4.68 -12.83 -18.34
CA ARG A 7 -5.57 -12.32 -17.30
C ARG A 7 -6.97 -12.78 -17.68
N ASP A 8 -7.46 -13.81 -17.00
CA ASP A 8 -8.83 -14.29 -17.17
C ASP A 8 -9.82 -13.17 -16.75
N PRO A 9 -10.76 -12.72 -17.61
CA PRO A 9 -11.54 -11.51 -17.35
C PRO A 9 -12.86 -11.70 -16.59
N ARG A 10 -13.23 -12.88 -16.06
CA ARG A 10 -14.64 -13.08 -15.63
C ARG A 10 -14.96 -13.63 -14.25
N GLU A 11 -14.02 -13.96 -13.38
CA GLU A 11 -14.40 -14.51 -12.06
C GLU A 11 -13.74 -13.76 -10.88
N GLU A 12 -14.61 -13.09 -10.11
CA GLU A 12 -14.46 -12.40 -8.80
C GLU A 12 -14.07 -10.89 -8.78
N PRO A 13 -15.05 -9.96 -8.60
CA PRO A 13 -14.86 -8.50 -8.64
C PRO A 13 -14.28 -7.88 -7.35
N TRP A 14 -13.47 -8.61 -6.60
CA TRP A 14 -12.65 -8.06 -5.52
C TRP A 14 -11.24 -8.59 -5.71
N GLU A 15 -10.44 -7.87 -6.48
CA GLU A 15 -9.12 -8.33 -6.89
C GLU A 15 -8.23 -8.61 -5.64
N PRO A 16 -7.73 -9.84 -5.45
CA PRO A 16 -6.88 -10.20 -4.30
C PRO A 16 -5.55 -9.43 -4.27
N GLY A 17 -5.23 -8.68 -5.34
CA GLY A 17 -4.09 -7.76 -5.38
C GLY A 17 -4.36 -6.40 -4.74
N GLU A 18 -5.59 -6.03 -4.38
CA GLU A 18 -5.89 -4.63 -4.06
C GLU A 18 -5.56 -4.20 -2.63
N LEU A 19 -5.41 -5.14 -1.70
CA LEU A 19 -5.18 -4.86 -0.28
C LEU A 19 -3.70 -4.99 0.08
N TRP A 20 -3.09 -3.89 0.48
CA TRP A 20 -1.74 -3.83 0.98
C TRP A 20 -1.68 -3.96 2.50
N SER A 21 -0.78 -4.82 2.94
CA SER A 21 -0.25 -4.87 4.29
C SER A 21 0.76 -3.75 4.54
N TYR A 22 1.15 -3.53 5.81
CA TYR A 22 2.22 -2.58 6.16
C TYR A 22 3.52 -2.80 5.37
N LYS A 23 3.87 -4.05 5.06
CA LYS A 23 5.10 -4.38 4.31
C LYS A 23 5.01 -3.92 2.86
N GLU A 24 3.86 -4.10 2.22
CA GLU A 24 3.65 -3.69 0.83
C GLU A 24 3.57 -2.18 0.69
N ILE A 25 2.87 -1.51 1.61
CA ILE A 25 2.85 -0.04 1.68
C ILE A 25 4.29 0.49 1.80
N ALA A 26 5.06 -0.11 2.72
CA ALA A 26 6.44 0.28 2.98
C ALA A 26 7.33 0.07 1.76
N ALA A 27 7.22 -1.08 1.07
CA ALA A 27 7.96 -1.37 -0.16
C ALA A 27 7.56 -0.41 -1.29
N HIS A 28 6.27 -0.12 -1.45
CA HIS A 28 5.76 0.78 -2.49
C HIS A 28 6.31 2.19 -2.35
N ILE A 29 6.32 2.72 -1.13
CA ILE A 29 6.90 4.03 -0.88
C ILE A 29 8.42 3.93 -0.66
N GLY A 30 9.01 2.77 -0.45
CA GLY A 30 10.44 2.65 -0.11
C GLY A 30 10.78 3.27 1.26
N VAL A 31 9.96 3.01 2.27
CA VAL A 31 10.30 3.26 3.69
C VAL A 31 10.29 1.93 4.46
N GLN A 32 10.62 1.98 5.74
CA GLN A 32 10.49 0.82 6.61
C GLN A 32 9.04 0.63 7.08
N PRO A 33 8.56 -0.61 7.29
CA PRO A 33 7.22 -0.87 7.83
C PRO A 33 6.96 -0.18 9.18
N ALA A 34 8.00 -0.01 10.00
CA ALA A 34 7.93 0.74 11.25
C ALA A 34 7.52 2.21 11.03
N THR A 35 8.01 2.84 9.95
CA THR A 35 7.63 4.22 9.57
C THR A 35 6.15 4.30 9.20
N VAL A 36 5.61 3.30 8.49
CA VAL A 36 4.18 3.22 8.17
C VAL A 36 3.34 3.13 9.45
N ARG A 37 3.79 2.34 10.43
CA ARG A 37 3.14 2.27 11.75
C ARG A 37 3.19 3.60 12.50
N SER A 38 4.29 4.34 12.41
CA SER A 38 4.39 5.71 12.95
C SER A 38 3.39 6.65 12.29
N TYR A 39 3.21 6.59 10.97
CA TYR A 39 2.20 7.40 10.28
C TYR A 39 0.78 7.10 10.74
N ARG A 40 0.48 5.83 11.01
CA ARG A 40 -0.81 5.45 11.60
C ARG A 40 -0.95 6.02 13.02
N LYS A 41 0.08 5.89 13.86
CA LYS A 41 0.06 6.42 15.24
C LYS A 41 -0.13 7.94 15.27
N LEU A 42 0.45 8.64 14.29
CA LEU A 42 0.36 10.09 14.15
C LEU A 42 -0.93 10.55 13.43
N GLY A 43 -1.80 9.65 12.98
CA GLY A 43 -3.02 10.00 12.26
C GLY A 43 -2.79 10.55 10.84
N HIS A 44 -1.58 10.40 10.29
CA HIS A 44 -1.27 10.79 8.92
C HIS A 44 -1.64 9.72 7.89
N LEU A 45 -1.67 8.44 8.30
CA LEU A 45 -2.07 7.36 7.41
C LEU A 45 -3.61 7.36 7.28
N PRO A 46 -4.16 7.11 6.09
CA PRO A 46 -5.60 6.92 5.93
C PRO A 46 -6.13 5.78 6.82
N PRO A 47 -7.43 5.79 7.16
CA PRO A 47 -8.07 4.69 7.87
C PRO A 47 -7.89 3.37 7.09
N PRO A 48 -7.77 2.22 7.79
CA PRO A 48 -7.68 0.92 7.13
C PRO A 48 -9.01 0.57 6.47
N ASP A 49 -8.96 0.21 5.19
CA ASP A 49 -10.13 -0.17 4.40
C ASP A 49 -10.66 -1.56 4.80
N ALA A 50 -9.79 -2.43 5.30
CA ALA A 50 -10.15 -3.76 5.77
C ALA A 50 -9.31 -4.18 6.97
N VAL A 51 -9.85 -5.03 7.83
CA VAL A 51 -9.11 -5.69 8.91
C VAL A 51 -9.29 -7.20 8.74
N ARG A 52 -8.20 -7.92 8.50
CA ARG A 52 -8.20 -9.38 8.33
C ARG A 52 -7.29 -10.00 9.38
N ASP A 53 -7.80 -10.96 10.14
CA ASP A 53 -7.07 -11.61 11.24
C ASP A 53 -6.48 -10.61 12.25
N GLY A 54 -7.24 -9.55 12.57
CA GLY A 54 -6.79 -8.47 13.47
C GLY A 54 -5.70 -7.57 12.89
N ARG A 55 -5.31 -7.76 11.63
CA ARG A 55 -4.33 -6.94 10.91
C ARG A 55 -5.06 -5.95 10.00
N PRO A 56 -4.75 -4.65 10.08
CA PRO A 56 -5.29 -3.66 9.16
C PRO A 56 -4.63 -3.77 7.78
N TYR A 57 -5.44 -3.62 6.75
CA TYR A 57 -5.08 -3.59 5.34
C TYR A 57 -5.66 -2.34 4.69
N TRP A 58 -4.97 -1.84 3.67
CA TRP A 58 -5.36 -0.65 2.92
C TRP A 58 -5.47 -0.96 1.44
N ARG A 59 -6.41 -0.32 0.74
CA ARG A 59 -6.45 -0.41 -0.70
C ARG A 59 -5.25 0.30 -1.32
N GLN A 60 -4.69 -0.29 -2.39
CA GLN A 60 -3.58 0.33 -3.11
C GLN A 60 -3.93 1.75 -3.56
N GLU A 61 -5.16 1.95 -4.04
CA GLU A 61 -5.62 3.26 -4.51
C GLU A 61 -5.65 4.30 -3.39
N THR A 62 -6.13 3.93 -2.20
CA THR A 62 -6.14 4.79 -1.01
C THR A 62 -4.72 5.23 -0.66
N VAL A 63 -3.78 4.28 -0.64
CA VAL A 63 -2.36 4.56 -0.37
C VAL A 63 -1.76 5.43 -1.47
N ARG A 64 -1.98 5.13 -2.75
CA ARG A 64 -1.47 5.93 -3.88
C ARG A 64 -1.97 7.37 -3.84
N ARG A 65 -3.27 7.59 -3.60
CA ARG A 65 -3.87 8.93 -3.43
C ARG A 65 -3.24 9.68 -2.26
N TRP A 66 -3.03 8.99 -1.15
CA TRP A 66 -2.37 9.59 0.02
C TRP A 66 -0.90 9.93 -0.24
N VAL A 67 -0.14 9.05 -0.91
CA VAL A 67 1.25 9.31 -1.29
C VAL A 67 1.34 10.53 -2.20
N ALA A 68 0.41 10.67 -3.16
CA ALA A 68 0.36 11.80 -4.08
C ALA A 68 0.10 13.14 -3.35
N ASN A 69 -0.73 13.13 -2.31
CA ASN A 69 -1.07 14.32 -1.51
C ASN A 69 -0.06 14.64 -0.40
N ARG A 70 1.04 13.91 -0.32
CA ARG A 70 1.93 13.96 0.83
C ARG A 70 2.94 15.10 0.72
N PRO A 71 3.05 16.01 1.71
CA PRO A 71 3.97 17.16 1.66
C PRO A 71 5.46 16.82 1.85
N GLY A 72 5.87 15.56 1.69
CA GLY A 72 7.23 15.12 2.00
C GLY A 72 7.72 14.01 1.08
N ARG A 73 8.26 14.38 -0.10
CA ARG A 73 9.12 13.51 -0.91
C ARG A 73 10.01 14.30 -1.89
N ARG A 74 10.74 15.28 -1.38
CA ARG A 74 12.05 15.57 -1.97
C ARG A 74 13.02 14.46 -1.54
N ARG A 75 13.55 13.80 -2.55
CA ARG A 75 14.64 12.82 -2.52
C ARG A 75 15.71 13.18 -1.48
N GLY A 76 16.08 12.22 -0.64
CA GLY A 76 17.29 12.28 0.19
C GLY A 76 17.37 10.96 0.96
N ARG A 77 18.44 10.18 0.93
CA ARG A 77 19.79 10.36 0.41
C ARG A 77 20.33 8.92 0.24
N ARG A 78 20.89 8.59 -0.92
CA ARG A 78 21.83 7.45 -0.99
C ARG A 78 23.08 7.93 -0.26
N THR A 79 23.48 7.23 0.78
CA THR A 79 24.84 7.24 1.30
C THR A 79 25.27 5.79 1.39
#